data_AF-A0A382N118-F1
#
_entry.id   AF-A0A382N118-F1
#
_cell.length_a   1.000
_cell.length_b   1.000
_cell.length_c   1.000
_cell.angle_alpha   90.00
_cell.angle_beta   90.00
_cell.angle_gamma   90.00
#
_symmetry.space_group_name_H-M   'P 1'
#
loop_
_entity.id
_entity.type
_entity.pdbx_description
1 polymer ?
#
loop_
_entity_poly.entity_id
_entity_poly.type
_entity_poly.pdbx_seq_one_letter_code
_entity_poly.pdbx_strand_id
1 'polypeptide(L)'
;MILKQYYLACLAHASYLIGDEKTKKAVVVDPQRDIGQYLEDSEAQGLTITDVFLTHSHADFVAGHLELRNGVGARIHLGAQAKAGFDFEPMTDGDAM
;
A
#
# COMPACT_ATOMS: atom_id res chain seq x y z
N MET A 1 -9.74 -12.12 -8.14
CA MET A 1 -8.68 -11.15 -7.83
C MET A 1 -9.11 -9.81 -8.37
N ILE A 2 -9.05 -8.77 -7.53
CA ILE A 2 -9.27 -7.38 -7.90
C ILE A 2 -7.91 -6.72 -8.08
N LEU A 3 -7.73 -5.98 -9.18
CA LEU A 3 -6.55 -5.14 -9.42
C LEU A 3 -7.03 -3.79 -9.92
N LYS A 4 -6.71 -2.72 -9.18
CA LYS A 4 -7.00 -1.34 -9.58
C LYS A 4 -5.73 -0.51 -9.54
N GLN A 5 -5.41 0.13 -10.66
CA GLN A 5 -4.31 1.07 -10.78
C GLN A 5 -4.81 2.50 -10.56
N TYR A 6 -4.01 3.31 -9.88
CA TYR A 6 -4.19 4.74 -9.71
C TYR A 6 -2.95 5.43 -10.25
N TYR A 7 -3.15 6.46 -11.07
CA TYR A 7 -2.06 7.17 -11.72
C TYR A 7 -2.15 8.67 -11.43
N LEU A 8 -1.12 9.22 -10.79
CA LEU A 8 -0.99 10.64 -10.50
C LEU A 8 -0.08 11.28 -11.55
N ALA A 9 -0.70 11.84 -12.59
CA ALA A 9 -0.01 12.30 -13.79
C ALA A 9 1.07 13.36 -13.54
N CYS A 10 0.86 14.27 -12.56
CA CYS A 10 1.82 15.33 -12.27
C CYS A 10 3.15 14.82 -11.70
N LEU A 11 3.16 13.62 -11.12
CA LEU A 11 4.36 12.95 -10.60
C LEU A 11 4.76 11.73 -11.45
N ALA A 12 4.00 11.44 -12.52
CA ALA A 12 4.10 10.20 -13.27
C ALA A 12 4.07 8.93 -12.37
N HIS A 13 3.38 9.02 -11.23
CA HIS A 13 3.40 8.00 -10.19
C HIS A 13 2.24 7.02 -10.33
N ALA A 14 2.54 5.72 -10.26
CA ALA A 14 1.55 4.65 -10.30
C ALA A 14 1.49 3.93 -8.94
N SER A 15 0.28 3.66 -8.48
CA SER A 15 0.01 2.92 -7.25
C SER A 15 -1.13 1.93 -7.49
N TYR A 16 -1.25 0.91 -6.64
CA TYR A 16 -2.15 -0.21 -6.89
C TYR A 16 -2.92 -0.62 -5.65
N LEU A 17 -4.22 -0.92 -5.81
CA LEU A 17 -5.02 -1.67 -4.86
C LEU A 17 -5.21 -3.08 -5.41
N ILE A 18 -4.83 -4.09 -4.63
CA ILE A 18 -4.94 -5.50 -5.00
C ILE A 18 -5.80 -6.19 -3.95
N GLY A 19 -6.90 -6.81 -4.35
CA GLY A 19 -7.86 -7.44 -3.46
C GLY A 19 -8.08 -8.92 -3.75
N ASP A 20 -8.19 -9.73 -2.70
CA ASP A 20 -8.71 -11.08 -2.80
C ASP A 20 -10.24 -11.07 -2.64
N GLU A 21 -10.94 -11.50 -3.70
CA GLU A 21 -12.40 -11.55 -3.72
C GLU A 21 -12.99 -12.53 -2.73
N LYS A 22 -12.24 -13.56 -2.32
CA LYS A 22 -12.70 -14.60 -1.39
C LYS A 22 -12.57 -14.15 0.06
N THR A 23 -11.37 -13.78 0.50
CA THR A 23 -11.12 -13.36 1.89
C THR A 23 -11.52 -11.92 2.16
N LYS A 24 -11.77 -11.13 1.11
CA LYS A 24 -12.02 -9.68 1.17
C LYS A 24 -10.85 -8.88 1.73
N LYS A 25 -9.66 -9.46 1.84
CA LYS A 25 -8.45 -8.72 2.19
C LYS A 25 -7.90 -8.01 0.98
N ALA A 26 -7.26 -6.86 1.21
CA ALA A 26 -6.61 -6.10 0.18
C ALA A 26 -5.29 -5.52 0.66
N VAL A 27 -4.44 -5.20 -0.31
CA VAL A 27 -3.16 -4.56 -0.10
C VAL A 27 -3.02 -3.35 -1.02
N VAL A 28 -2.29 -2.34 -0.57
CA VAL A 28 -1.95 -1.17 -1.39
C VAL A 28 -0.45 -1.15 -1.64
N VAL A 29 -0.04 -0.94 -2.90
CA VAL A 29 1.37 -0.84 -3.30
C VAL A 29 1.68 0.60 -3.70
N ASP A 30 2.72 1.16 -3.07
CA ASP A 30 3.23 2.53 -3.26
C ASP A 30 2.15 3.62 -3.17
N PRO A 31 1.39 3.70 -2.05
CA PRO A 31 0.28 4.63 -1.92
C PRO A 31 0.72 6.09 -2.07
N GLN A 32 -0.09 6.88 -2.75
CA GLN A 32 -0.06 8.35 -2.65
C GLN A 32 -0.31 8.78 -1.21
N ARG A 33 0.12 9.99 -0.84
CA ARG A 33 -0.10 10.52 0.51
C ARG A 33 -1.57 10.67 0.87
N ASP A 34 -2.36 11.15 -0.09
CA ASP A 34 -3.81 11.17 0.05
C ASP A 34 -4.34 9.75 -0.18
N ILE A 35 -4.86 9.14 0.89
CA ILE A 35 -5.30 7.76 0.88
C ILE A 35 -6.80 7.60 0.60
N GLY A 36 -7.55 8.69 0.47
CA GLY A 36 -9.01 8.68 0.40
C GLY A 36 -9.55 7.74 -0.69
N GLN A 37 -8.97 7.83 -1.90
CA GLN A 37 -9.38 6.99 -3.03
C GLN A 37 -9.24 5.48 -2.73
N TYR A 38 -8.20 5.06 -2.00
CA TYR A 38 -8.00 3.65 -1.66
C TYR A 38 -9.04 3.17 -0.66
N LEU A 39 -9.37 4.01 0.32
CA LEU A 39 -10.37 3.70 1.33
C LEU A 39 -11.76 3.58 0.68
N GLU A 40 -12.16 4.58 -0.09
CA GLU A 40 -13.45 4.61 -0.81
C GLU A 40 -13.60 3.42 -1.75
N ASP A 41 -12.58 3.12 -2.56
CA ASP A 41 -12.62 2.01 -3.50
C ASP A 41 -12.57 0.64 -2.82
N SER A 42 -11.88 0.53 -1.68
CA SER A 42 -11.89 -0.70 -0.88
C SER A 42 -13.27 -0.93 -0.26
N GLU A 43 -13.89 0.11 0.31
CA GLU A 43 -15.22 0.05 0.90
C GLU A 43 -16.29 -0.30 -0.15
N ALA A 44 -16.25 0.36 -1.31
CA ALA A 44 -17.17 0.08 -2.42
C ALA A 44 -17.11 -1.38 -2.91
N GLN A 45 -15.95 -2.03 -2.74
CA GLN A 45 -15.73 -3.43 -3.13
C GLN A 45 -15.87 -4.41 -1.96
N GLY A 46 -16.22 -3.92 -0.76
CA GLY A 46 -16.29 -4.70 0.47
C GLY A 46 -14.94 -5.32 0.87
N LEU A 47 -13.84 -4.64 0.55
CA LEU A 47 -12.48 -5.04 0.87
C LEU A 47 -12.00 -4.38 2.17
N THR A 48 -11.10 -5.05 2.89
CA THR A 48 -10.38 -4.53 4.04
C THR A 48 -8.89 -4.45 3.69
N ILE A 49 -8.33 -3.25 3.70
CA ILE A 49 -6.89 -3.05 3.49
C ILE A 49 -6.14 -3.52 4.74
N THR A 50 -5.38 -4.59 4.64
CA THR A 50 -4.63 -5.18 5.76
C THR A 50 -3.14 -4.89 5.71
N ASP A 51 -2.61 -4.58 4.52
CA ASP A 51 -1.18 -4.45 4.29
C ASP A 51 -0.91 -3.33 3.26
N VAL A 52 0.21 -2.66 3.44
CA VAL A 52 0.74 -1.66 2.50
C VAL A 52 2.19 -1.98 2.19
N PHE A 53 2.54 -1.96 0.92
CA PHE A 53 3.89 -2.24 0.44
C PHE A 53 4.51 -1.00 -0.13
N LEU A 54 5.77 -0.78 0.23
CA LEU A 54 6.65 0.15 -0.44
C LEU A 54 7.64 -0.66 -1.27
N THR A 55 7.68 -0.42 -2.57
CA THR A 55 8.68 -1.06 -3.45
C THR A 55 10.08 -0.58 -3.10
N HIS A 56 10.21 0.68 -2.67
CA HIS A 56 11.44 1.30 -2.22
C HIS A 56 11.14 2.54 -1.38
N SER A 57 12.19 3.16 -0.81
CA SER A 57 12.07 4.50 -0.26
C SER A 57 11.97 5.50 -1.39
N HIS A 58 10.78 6.06 -1.59
CA HIS A 58 10.51 7.07 -2.62
C HIS A 58 11.29 8.36 -2.35
N ALA A 59 11.84 8.97 -3.40
CA ALA A 59 12.68 10.18 -3.32
C ALA A 59 11.98 11.43 -3.89
N ASP A 60 10.84 11.22 -4.52
CA ASP A 60 10.10 12.12 -5.39
C ASP A 60 8.72 12.47 -4.84
N PHE A 61 8.18 11.66 -3.91
CA PHE A 61 6.96 11.95 -3.20
C PHE A 61 6.94 11.37 -1.78
N VAL A 62 5.97 11.81 -0.98
CA VAL A 62 5.69 11.25 0.35
C VAL A 62 4.65 10.15 0.21
N ALA A 63 5.02 8.90 0.48
CA ALA A 63 4.09 7.77 0.38
C ALA A 63 3.14 7.70 1.58
N GLY A 64 1.87 7.34 1.32
CA GLY A 64 0.79 7.28 2.32
C GLY A 64 0.75 6.04 3.23
N HIS A 65 1.89 5.37 3.45
CA HIS A 65 1.96 4.13 4.22
C HIS A 65 1.70 4.33 5.71
N LEU A 66 2.14 5.46 6.27
CA LEU A 66 1.84 5.83 7.66
C LEU A 66 0.37 6.20 7.82
N GLU A 67 -0.20 6.89 6.84
CA GLU A 67 -1.61 7.25 6.78
C GLU A 67 -2.49 5.99 6.74
N LEU A 68 -2.16 4.99 5.91
CA LEU A 68 -2.86 3.69 5.90
C LEU A 68 -2.70 2.93 7.21
N ARG A 69 -1.49 2.87 7.78
CA ARG A 69 -1.28 2.24 9.09
C ARG A 69 -2.13 2.88 10.17
N ASN A 70 -2.11 4.21 10.26
CA ASN A 70 -2.82 4.94 11.31
C ASN A 70 -4.35 4.96 11.09
N GLY A 71 -4.79 4.95 9.82
CA GLY A 71 -6.21 5.03 9.47
C GLY A 71 -6.94 3.69 9.57
N VAL A 72 -6.30 2.59 9.12
CA VAL A 72 -6.96 1.27 9.04
C VAL A 72 -6.16 0.13 9.69
N GLY A 73 -5.02 0.43 10.31
CA GLY A 73 -4.18 -0.59 10.95
C GLY A 73 -3.37 -1.44 9.97
N ALA A 74 -3.15 -0.95 8.74
CA ALA A 74 -2.38 -1.69 7.73
C ALA A 74 -0.93 -1.91 8.17
N ARG A 75 -0.42 -3.14 7.99
CA ARG A 75 1.00 -3.46 8.22
C ARG A 75 1.84 -2.93 7.07
N ILE A 76 2.94 -2.27 7.40
CA ILE A 76 3.84 -1.69 6.40
C ILE A 76 4.91 -2.73 6.05
N HIS A 77 5.05 -3.05 4.77
CA HIS A 77 6.07 -3.94 4.24
C HIS A 77 7.05 -3.15 3.39
N LEU A 78 8.34 -3.38 3.62
CA LEU A 78 9.43 -2.71 2.90
C LEU A 78 10.66 -3.63 2.89
N GLY A 79 11.54 -3.47 1.90
CA GLY A 79 12.74 -4.29 1.79
C GLY A 79 13.59 -4.26 3.08
N ALA A 80 14.09 -5.42 3.51
CA ALA A 80 14.79 -5.61 4.79
C ALA A 80 16.06 -4.77 4.95
N GLN A 81 16.62 -4.28 3.84
CA GLN A 81 17.80 -3.40 3.83
C GLN A 81 17.44 -1.92 4.01
N ALA A 82 16.16 -1.58 4.02
CA ALA A 82 15.71 -0.19 4.16
C ALA A 82 16.04 0.36 5.55
N LYS A 83 16.42 1.64 5.57
CA LYS A 83 16.67 2.40 6.79
C LYS A 83 15.50 3.36 7.00
N ALA A 84 14.41 2.86 7.58
CA ALA A 84 13.22 3.64 7.87
C ALA A 84 13.22 4.17 9.31
N GLY A 85 12.65 5.35 9.52
CA GLY A 85 12.43 5.94 10.85
C GLY A 85 11.12 5.50 11.52
N PHE A 86 10.52 4.41 11.05
CA PHE A 86 9.24 3.87 11.52
C PHE A 86 9.29 2.34 11.50
N ASP A 87 8.43 1.71 12.30
CA ASP A 87 8.31 0.24 12.31
C ASP A 87 7.65 -0.28 11.03
N PHE A 88 8.23 -1.35 10.48
CA PHE A 88 7.75 -2.07 9.30
C PHE A 88 8.13 -3.55 9.38
N GLU A 89 7.41 -4.38 8.64
CA GLU A 89 7.69 -5.79 8.39
C GLU A 89 8.75 -5.89 7.28
N PRO A 90 9.98 -6.35 7.59
CA PRO A 90 11.06 -6.42 6.61
C PRO A 90 10.82 -7.57 5.63
N MET A 91 11.03 -7.29 4.33
CA MET A 91 10.91 -8.28 3.27
C MET A 91 12.24 -8.59 2.58
N THR A 92 12.45 -9.87 2.30
CA THR A 92 13.61 -10.43 1.59
C THR A 92 13.17 -11.21 0.35
N ASP A 93 14.13 -11.57 -0.50
CA ASP A 93 13.86 -12.37 -1.68
C ASP A 93 13.25 -13.73 -1.31
N GLY A 94 12.17 -14.10 -2.00
CA GLY A 94 11.43 -15.35 -1.77
C GLY A 94 10.35 -15.30 -0.68
N ASP A 95 10.20 -14.18 0.04
CA ASP A 95 9.13 -14.03 1.04
C ASP A 95 7.73 -13.99 0.38
N ALA A 96 6.76 -14.64 1.03
CA ALA A 96 5.37 -14.74 0.60
C ALA A 96 4.43 -14.66 1.81
N MET A 97 3.16 -14.32 1.55
CA MET A 97 2.14 -14.14 2.59
C MET A 97 0.74 -14.61 2.17
#